data_AF-A0A7Z0KZH1-F1
#
_entry.id   AF-A0A7Z0KZH1-F1
#
_cell.length_a   1.000
_cell.length_b   1.000
_cell.length_c   1.000
_cell.angle_alpha   90.00
_cell.angle_beta   90.00
_cell.angle_gamma   90.00
#
_symmetry.space_group_name_H-M   'P 1'
#
loop_
_entity.id
_entity.type
_entity.pdbx_description
1 polymer ?
#
loop_
_entity_poly.entity_id
_entity_poly.type
_entity_poly.pdbx_seq_one_letter_code
_entity_poly.pdbx_strand_id
1 'polypeptide(L)'
;MRCLTVGSANAQRNFGMIDKSDMEMRAIREARRELAAALTEMGLMAPFFDRPAADIDRVIEACIDGFQASMQRQSDAGDCPF
;
A
#
# COMPACT_ATOMS: atom_id res chain seq x y z
N MET A 1 14.79 3.99 3.32
CA MET A 1 13.38 3.93 2.89
C MET A 1 12.82 5.36 2.83
N ARG A 2 12.57 5.94 1.64
CA ARG A 2 12.21 7.36 1.45
C ARG A 2 10.73 7.70 1.70
N CYS A 3 9.88 6.71 1.99
CA CYS A 3 8.45 6.90 2.24
C CYS A 3 8.16 7.53 3.63
N LEU A 4 9.08 7.39 4.59
CA LEU A 4 8.86 7.82 5.98
C LEU A 4 9.12 9.32 6.22
N THR A 5 9.89 9.99 5.35
CA THR A 5 10.32 11.38 5.59
C THR A 5 9.45 12.41 4.88
N VAL A 6 8.88 12.08 3.71
CA VAL A 6 8.05 13.02 2.94
C VAL A 6 6.62 13.08 3.49
N GLY A 7 6.07 11.95 3.94
CA GLY A 7 4.72 11.90 4.55
C GLY A 7 4.65 12.62 5.90
N SER A 8 5.67 12.45 6.74
CA SER A 8 5.76 13.10 8.06
C SER A 8 5.97 14.61 7.97
N ALA A 9 6.77 15.09 7.02
CA ALA A 9 6.99 16.53 6.79
C ALA A 9 5.73 17.26 6.29
N ASN A 10 4.87 16.61 5.49
CA ASN A 10 3.61 17.20 5.03
C ASN A 10 2.52 17.18 6.11
N ALA A 11 2.48 16.16 6.97
CA ALA A 11 1.52 16.06 8.07
C ALA A 11 1.71 17.18 9.12
N GLN A 12 2.97 17.59 9.36
CA GLN A 12 3.30 18.69 10.28
C GLN A 12 2.81 20.07 9.80
N ARG A 13 2.63 20.27 8.49
CA ARG A 13 2.18 21.55 7.92
C ARG A 13 0.66 21.75 7.96
N ASN A 14 -0.12 20.68 8.13
CA ASN A 14 -1.58 20.71 7.97
C ASN A 14 -2.35 20.28 9.23
N PHE A 15 -1.80 20.50 10.43
CA PHE A 15 -2.42 20.14 11.71
C PHE A 15 -2.92 18.68 11.79
N GLY A 16 -2.20 17.74 11.15
CA GLY A 16 -2.52 16.31 11.23
C GLY A 16 -3.70 15.84 10.40
N MET A 17 -4.33 16.68 9.57
CA MET A 17 -5.32 16.24 8.58
C MET A 17 -4.76 16.43 7.16
N ILE A 18 -3.99 15.43 6.74
CA ILE A 18 -4.08 14.97 5.35
C ILE A 18 -5.34 14.12 5.36
N ASP A 19 -6.29 14.34 4.44
CA ASP A 19 -7.37 13.38 4.24
C ASP A 19 -6.69 12.03 3.93
N LYS A 20 -6.55 11.20 4.98
CA LYS A 20 -5.75 9.98 4.97
C LYS A 20 -6.26 9.09 3.83
N SER A 21 -7.56 9.15 3.57
CA SER A 21 -8.27 8.54 2.45
C SER A 21 -7.78 8.99 1.07
N ASP A 22 -7.50 10.28 0.83
CA ASP A 22 -7.01 10.75 -0.47
C ASP A 22 -5.57 10.32 -0.74
N MET A 23 -4.74 10.36 0.31
CA MET A 23 -3.37 9.86 0.25
C MET A 23 -3.33 8.34 0.08
N GLU A 24 -4.17 7.60 0.80
CA GLU A 24 -4.32 6.14 0.70
C GLU A 24 -4.82 5.73 -0.68
N MET A 25 -5.89 6.36 -1.18
CA MET A 25 -6.39 6.11 -2.53
C MET A 25 -5.34 6.41 -3.60
N ARG A 26 -4.52 7.45 -3.41
CA ARG A 26 -3.40 7.75 -4.31
C ARG A 26 -2.32 6.67 -4.24
N ALA A 27 -1.94 6.23 -3.05
CA ALA A 27 -0.95 5.17 -2.87
C ALA A 27 -1.41 3.85 -3.50
N ILE A 28 -2.69 3.48 -3.33
CA ILE A 28 -3.27 2.29 -3.95
C ILE A 28 -3.21 2.41 -5.48
N ARG A 29 -3.61 3.56 -6.05
CA ARG A 29 -3.51 3.79 -7.50
C ARG A 29 -2.08 3.66 -8.02
N GLU A 30 -1.10 4.19 -7.30
CA GLU A 30 0.32 4.07 -7.65
C GLU A 30 0.80 2.60 -7.59
N ALA A 31 0.36 1.85 -6.57
CA ALA A 31 0.68 0.43 -6.40
C ALA A 31 0.12 -0.48 -7.50
N ARG A 32 -0.98 -0.10 -8.17
CA ARG A 32 -1.53 -0.87 -9.31
C ARG A 32 -0.51 -1.11 -10.41
N ARG A 33 0.36 -0.13 -10.68
CA ARG A 33 1.40 -0.24 -11.72
C ARG A 33 2.42 -1.31 -11.37
N GLU A 34 2.88 -1.32 -10.12
CA GLU A 34 3.84 -2.31 -9.62
C GLU A 34 3.21 -3.71 -9.61
N LEU A 35 1.95 -3.82 -9.19
CA LEU A 35 1.21 -5.09 -9.23
C LEU A 35 1.07 -5.61 -10.67
N ALA A 36 0.70 -4.75 -11.62
CA ALA A 36 0.55 -5.14 -13.03
C ALA A 36 1.89 -5.59 -13.64
N ALA A 37 3.01 -4.94 -13.27
CA ALA A 37 4.34 -5.36 -13.70
C ALA A 37 4.67 -6.76 -13.17
N ALA A 38 4.50 -7.00 -11.87
CA ALA A 38 4.74 -8.30 -11.25
C ALA A 38 3.86 -9.41 -11.86
N LEU A 39 2.56 -9.15 -12.06
CA LEU A 39 1.64 -10.09 -12.70
C LEU A 39 2.04 -10.39 -14.15
N THR A 40 2.53 -9.40 -14.88
CA THR A 40 3.00 -9.58 -16.27
C THR A 40 4.25 -10.46 -16.31
N GLU A 41 5.23 -10.19 -15.44
CA GLU A 41 6.45 -11.01 -15.35
C GLU A 41 6.16 -12.47 -15.02
N MET A 42 5.14 -12.73 -14.19
CA MET A 42 4.70 -14.08 -13.85
C MET A 42 3.78 -14.73 -14.90
N GLY A 43 3.39 -14.01 -15.97
CA GLY A 43 2.42 -14.50 -16.94
C GLY A 43 0.99 -14.62 -16.39
N LEU A 44 0.68 -13.94 -15.30
CA LEU A 44 -0.59 -13.98 -14.57
C LEU A 44 -1.50 -12.79 -14.86
N MET A 45 -1.20 -11.96 -15.87
CA MET A 45 -1.99 -10.76 -16.17
C MET A 45 -3.37 -11.09 -16.78
N ALA A 46 -3.50 -12.23 -17.46
CA ALA A 46 -4.71 -12.59 -18.22
C ALA A 46 -6.02 -12.54 -17.39
N PRO A 47 -6.10 -13.07 -16.17
CA PRO A 47 -7.31 -13.03 -15.34
C PRO A 47 -7.71 -11.63 -14.84
N PHE A 48 -6.83 -10.64 -14.97
CA PHE A 48 -7.01 -9.28 -14.44
C PHE A 48 -7.38 -8.26 -15.52
N PHE A 49 -7.28 -8.58 -16.82
CA PHE A 49 -7.53 -7.61 -17.91
C PHE A 49 -8.94 -7.00 -17.86
N ASP A 50 -9.96 -7.81 -17.59
CA ASP A 50 -11.37 -7.36 -17.58
C ASP A 50 -11.87 -7.02 -16.16
N ARG A 51 -10.97 -6.97 -15.17
CA ARG A 51 -11.37 -6.68 -13.79
C ARG A 51 -11.48 -5.17 -13.56
N PRO A 52 -12.52 -4.72 -12.85
CA PRO A 52 -12.64 -3.32 -12.50
C PRO A 52 -11.49 -2.93 -11.55
N ALA A 53 -11.08 -1.67 -11.62
CA ALA A 53 -10.04 -1.11 -10.77
C ALA A 53 -10.28 -1.38 -9.27
N ALA A 54 -11.55 -1.37 -8.83
CA ALA A 54 -11.92 -1.65 -7.44
C ALA A 54 -11.59 -3.08 -6.98
N ASP A 55 -11.64 -4.06 -7.87
CA ASP A 55 -11.25 -5.44 -7.53
C ASP A 55 -9.72 -5.55 -7.41
N ILE A 56 -8.97 -4.80 -8.21
CA ILE A 56 -7.51 -4.71 -8.10
C ILE A 56 -7.12 -4.01 -6.79
N ASP A 57 -7.82 -2.95 -6.43
CA ASP A 57 -7.61 -2.22 -5.18
C ASP A 57 -7.79 -3.14 -3.98
N ARG A 58 -8.84 -3.96 -3.96
CA ARG A 58 -9.08 -4.94 -2.90
C ARG A 58 -7.94 -5.94 -2.72
N VAL A 59 -7.30 -6.35 -3.82
CA VAL A 59 -6.11 -7.23 -3.75
C VAL A 59 -4.94 -6.49 -3.10
N ILE A 60 -4.71 -5.24 -3.48
CA ILE A 60 -3.65 -4.40 -2.93
C ILE A 60 -3.89 -4.15 -1.44
N GLU A 61 -5.11 -3.78 -1.06
CA GLU A 61 -5.51 -3.54 0.33
C GLU A 61 -5.31 -4.80 1.19
N ALA A 62 -5.79 -5.97 0.74
CA ALA A 62 -5.61 -7.21 1.48
C ALA A 62 -4.14 -7.56 1.72
N CYS A 63 -3.27 -7.33 0.73
CA CYS A 63 -1.83 -7.52 0.87
C CYS A 63 -1.20 -6.53 1.88
N ILE A 64 -1.59 -5.25 1.82
CA ILE A 64 -1.08 -4.21 2.73
C ILE A 64 -1.54 -4.48 4.16
N ASP A 65 -2.82 -4.77 4.37
CA ASP A 65 -3.40 -5.05 5.69
C ASP A 65 -2.73 -6.27 6.33
N GLY A 66 -2.56 -7.36 5.57
CA GLY A 66 -1.87 -8.56 6.05
C GLY A 66 -0.41 -8.30 6.41
N PHE A 67 0.29 -7.51 5.59
CA PHE A 67 1.67 -7.11 5.85
C PHE A 67 1.78 -6.25 7.11
N GLN A 68 0.97 -5.19 7.23
CA GLN A 68 0.96 -4.30 8.38
C GLN A 68 0.59 -5.04 9.68
N ALA A 69 -0.43 -5.90 9.64
CA ALA A 69 -0.81 -6.70 10.80
C ALA A 69 0.31 -7.67 11.23
N SER A 70 1.05 -8.23 10.27
CA SER A 70 2.22 -9.07 10.57
C SER A 70 3.36 -8.26 11.19
N MET A 71 3.68 -7.11 10.60
CA MET A 71 4.72 -6.21 11.11
C MET A 71 4.40 -5.75 12.52
N GLN A 72 3.14 -5.36 12.78
CA GLN A 72 2.71 -4.97 14.11
C GLN A 72 2.89 -6.09 15.14
N ARG A 73 2.48 -7.32 14.79
CA ARG A 73 2.69 -8.49 15.67
C ARG A 73 4.16 -8.75 15.97
N GLN A 74 5.05 -8.59 14.99
CA GLN A 74 6.49 -8.77 15.18
C GLN A 74 7.09 -7.65 16.06
N SER A 75 6.66 -6.41 15.86
CA SER A 75 7.04 -5.28 16.73
C SER A 75 6.56 -5.49 18.17
N ASP A 76 5.31 -5.92 18.36
CA ASP A 76 4.72 -6.19 19.68
C ASP A 76 5.42 -7.36 20.40
N ALA A 77 5.90 -8.35 19.64
CA ALA A 77 6.71 -9.47 20.16
C ALA A 77 8.16 -9.08 20.49
N GLY A 78 8.60 -7.87 20.12
CA GLY A 78 9.99 -7.42 20.27
C GLY A 78 10.97 -8.03 19.26
N ASP A 79 10.46 -8.75 18.25
CA ASP A 79 11.26 -9.38 17.19
C ASP A 79 11.78 -8.36 16.15
N CYS A 80 11.14 -7.19 16.09
CA CYS A 80 11.48 -6.13 15.16
C CYS A 80 11.94 -4.85 15.88
N PRO A 81 13.23 -4.46 15.76
CA PRO A 81 13.73 -3.18 16.23
C PRO A 81 13.42 -2.12 15.17
N PHE A 82 12.18 -1.62 15.11
CA PHE A 82 11.85 -0.46 14.28
C PHE A 82 11.61 0.78 15.13
#